data_AF-A0A7S9LCI0-F1
#
_entry.id   AF-A0A7S9LCI0-F1
#
_cell.length_a   1.000
_cell.length_b   1.000
_cell.length_c   1.000
_cell.angle_alpha   90.00
_cell.angle_beta   90.00
_cell.angle_gamma   90.00
#
_symmetry.space_group_name_H-M   'P 1'
#
loop_
_entity.id
_entity.type
_entity.pdbx_description
1 polymer ?
#
loop_
_entity_poly.entity_id
_entity_poly.type
_entity_poly.pdbx_seq_one_letter_code
_entity_poly.pdbx_strand_id
1 'polypeptide(L)'
;MKIKLGNRLEVLMKDSGINTFEEMAQRLTENQGWPITRTALSRKFRSDDVSLSLSMIEAICNELQCLPGDLFETNITDASEEFVEELRSRLQPFRYGVIRLQRQGSDAAEERPADGAVSTQNEGKRTKPSRAKQLKNIADEDIVGPKVSHLHAGKIKND
;
A
#
# COMPACT_ATOMS: atom_id res chain seq x y z
N MET A 1 21.11 5.86 19.68
CA MET A 1 20.22 5.63 18.53
C MET A 1 19.87 6.96 17.88
N LYS A 2 20.20 7.13 16.59
CA LYS A 2 19.73 8.24 15.76
C LYS A 2 18.95 7.65 14.59
N ILE A 3 17.81 8.26 14.29
CA ILE A 3 16.95 7.84 13.19
C ILE A 3 17.08 8.88 12.08
N LYS A 4 17.32 8.40 10.86
CA LYS A 4 17.25 9.18 9.62
C LYS A 4 16.22 8.57 8.71
N LEU A 5 15.39 9.40 8.07
CA LEU A 5 14.46 8.94 7.06
C LEU A 5 15.12 9.09 5.68
N GLY A 6 15.14 7.99 4.94
CA GLY A 6 15.51 7.97 3.53
C GLY A 6 14.26 7.97 2.66
N ASN A 7 14.38 8.45 1.42
CA ASN A 7 13.31 8.39 0.44
C ASN A 7 13.48 7.15 -0.45
N ARG A 8 12.40 6.36 -0.60
CA ARG A 8 12.37 5.15 -1.45
C ARG A 8 11.63 5.33 -2.78
N LEU A 9 11.26 6.56 -3.14
CA LEU A 9 10.48 6.81 -4.36
C LEU A 9 11.11 6.20 -5.62
N GLU A 10 12.43 6.31 -5.81
CA GLU A 10 13.08 5.74 -7.00
C GLU A 10 12.95 4.21 -7.08
N VAL A 11 12.90 3.52 -5.93
CA VAL A 11 12.68 2.07 -5.87
C VAL A 11 11.24 1.74 -6.21
N LEU A 12 10.28 2.47 -5.63
CA LEU A 12 8.85 2.28 -5.89
C LEU A 12 8.49 2.60 -7.35
N MET A 13 9.08 3.65 -7.92
CA MET A 13 8.89 3.98 -9.33
C MET A 13 9.30 2.82 -10.24
N LYS A 14 10.48 2.22 -10.00
CA LYS A 14 10.96 1.08 -10.78
C LYS A 14 10.04 -0.14 -10.64
N ASP A 15 9.54 -0.41 -9.45
CA ASP A 15 8.61 -1.51 -9.19
C ASP A 15 7.27 -1.32 -9.93
N SER A 16 6.79 -0.07 -10.00
CA SER A 16 5.61 0.30 -10.79
C SER A 16 5.87 0.49 -12.29
N GLY A 17 7.07 0.15 -12.79
CA GLY A 17 7.44 0.25 -14.20
C GLY A 17 7.72 1.67 -14.72
N ILE A 18 7.90 2.65 -13.83
CA ILE A 18 8.24 4.04 -14.14
C ILE A 18 9.75 4.22 -14.06
N ASN A 19 10.39 4.49 -15.19
CA ASN A 19 11.86 4.56 -15.25
C ASN A 19 12.42 5.97 -15.06
N THR A 20 11.57 7.00 -15.21
CA THR A 20 12.01 8.40 -15.18
C THR A 20 11.12 9.28 -14.32
N PHE A 21 11.71 10.33 -13.74
CA PHE A 21 10.95 11.37 -13.02
C PHE A 21 10.04 12.19 -13.95
N GLU A 22 10.32 12.17 -15.25
CA GLU A 22 9.52 12.88 -16.25
C GLU A 22 8.19 12.17 -16.45
N GLU A 23 8.25 10.86 -16.65
CA GLU A 23 7.08 9.99 -16.72
C GLU A 23 6.26 10.07 -15.42
N MET A 24 6.90 10.05 -14.25
CA MET A 24 6.19 10.19 -12.98
C MET A 24 5.47 11.54 -12.85
N ALA A 25 6.15 12.64 -13.20
CA ALA A 25 5.56 13.98 -13.14
C ALA A 25 4.37 14.11 -14.11
N GLN A 26 4.47 13.51 -15.30
CA GLN A 26 3.39 13.46 -16.27
C GLN A 26 2.20 12.67 -15.73
N ARG A 27 2.42 11.44 -15.21
CA ARG A 27 1.35 10.61 -14.65
C ARG A 27 0.69 11.25 -13.43
N LEU A 28 1.45 11.88 -12.54
CA LEU A 28 0.88 12.65 -11.43
C LEU A 28 -0.03 13.78 -11.90
N THR A 29 0.34 14.45 -12.99
CA THR A 29 -0.45 15.56 -13.55
C THR A 29 -1.70 15.03 -14.25
N GLU A 30 -1.58 13.98 -15.07
CA GLU A 30 -2.65 13.44 -15.91
C GLU A 30 -3.63 12.54 -15.13
N ASN A 31 -3.11 11.63 -14.30
CA ASN A 31 -3.93 10.63 -13.61
C ASN A 31 -4.43 11.10 -12.25
N GLN A 32 -3.63 11.90 -11.54
CA GLN A 32 -3.92 12.31 -10.16
C GLN A 32 -4.30 13.80 -10.05
N GLY A 33 -4.22 14.56 -11.16
CA GLY A 33 -4.53 15.99 -11.18
C GLY A 33 -3.59 16.82 -10.32
N TRP A 34 -2.36 16.33 -10.06
CA TRP A 34 -1.37 17.02 -9.24
C TRP A 34 -0.27 17.63 -10.13
N PRO A 35 -0.35 18.93 -10.47
CA PRO A 35 0.58 19.55 -11.39
C PRO A 35 1.95 19.72 -10.72
N ILE A 36 2.94 18.97 -11.21
CA ILE A 36 4.33 19.10 -10.77
C ILE A 36 5.27 18.99 -11.96
N THR A 37 6.30 19.84 -11.98
CA THR A 37 7.35 19.73 -13.01
C THR A 37 8.35 18.64 -12.63
N ARG A 38 8.96 17.99 -13.64
CA ARG A 38 10.03 17.01 -13.44
C ARG A 38 11.13 17.50 -12.49
N THR A 39 11.57 18.76 -12.66
CA THR A 39 12.65 19.36 -11.86
C THR A 39 12.22 19.57 -10.41
N ALA A 40 10.99 20.03 -10.16
CA ALA A 40 10.46 20.17 -8.81
C ALA A 40 10.31 18.82 -8.11
N LEU A 41 9.80 17.81 -8.83
CA LEU A 41 9.67 16.45 -8.33
C LEU A 41 11.04 15.87 -7.97
N SER A 42 11.99 15.89 -8.90
CA SER A 42 13.34 15.38 -8.67
C SER A 42 14.06 16.09 -7.53
N ARG A 43 13.93 17.42 -7.42
CA ARG A 43 14.57 18.18 -6.33
C ARG A 43 14.00 17.77 -4.97
N LYS A 44 12.66 17.69 -4.85
CA LYS A 44 11.98 17.32 -3.59
C LYS A 44 12.35 15.93 -3.08
N PHE A 45 12.62 15.01 -3.99
CA PHE A 45 12.89 13.60 -3.65
C PHE A 45 14.37 13.25 -3.55
N ARG A 46 15.27 14.14 -3.98
CA ARG A 46 16.72 13.99 -3.82
C ARG A 46 17.32 14.86 -2.72
N SER A 47 16.56 15.84 -2.23
CA SER A 47 16.97 16.64 -1.07
C SER A 47 16.88 15.82 0.21
N ASP A 48 17.85 15.98 1.11
CA ASP A 48 17.79 15.38 2.46
C ASP A 48 16.66 15.97 3.32
N ASP A 49 16.27 17.21 3.06
CA ASP A 49 15.17 17.91 3.73
C ASP A 49 13.88 17.84 2.91
N VAL A 50 13.23 16.68 2.98
CA VAL A 50 12.03 16.36 2.18
C VAL A 50 10.79 16.95 2.84
N SER A 51 10.25 18.02 2.24
CA SER A 51 8.92 18.56 2.59
C SER A 51 7.85 18.12 1.57
N LEU A 52 6.98 17.21 1.99
CA LEU A 52 5.86 16.68 1.20
C LEU A 52 4.54 17.00 1.90
N SER A 53 3.59 17.55 1.15
CA SER A 53 2.21 17.69 1.63
C SER A 53 1.51 16.34 1.63
N LEU A 54 0.50 16.17 2.49
CA LEU A 54 -0.31 14.95 2.53
C LEU A 54 -0.95 14.63 1.17
N SER A 55 -1.49 15.64 0.49
CA SER A 55 -2.06 15.50 -0.85
C SER A 55 -1.06 15.01 -1.91
N MET A 56 0.22 15.37 -1.77
CA MET A 56 1.27 14.91 -2.67
C MET A 56 1.62 13.45 -2.39
N ILE A 57 1.66 13.06 -1.11
CA ILE A 57 1.83 11.67 -0.69
C ILE A 57 0.67 10.82 -1.20
N GLU A 58 -0.57 11.28 -1.05
CA GLU A 58 -1.77 10.62 -1.56
C GLU A 58 -1.71 10.40 -3.08
N ALA A 59 -1.39 11.44 -3.85
CA ALA A 59 -1.27 11.33 -5.30
C ALA A 59 -0.21 10.29 -5.71
N ILE A 60 0.92 10.27 -5.03
CA ILE A 60 2.00 9.31 -5.29
C ILE A 60 1.58 7.89 -4.92
N CYS A 61 1.00 7.69 -3.75
CA CYS A 61 0.52 6.39 -3.30
C CYS A 61 -0.58 5.84 -4.21
N ASN A 62 -1.47 6.69 -4.71
CA ASN A 62 -2.50 6.30 -5.66
C ASN A 62 -1.90 5.93 -7.03
N GLU A 63 -0.87 6.64 -7.49
CA GLU A 63 -0.22 6.32 -8.76
C GLU A 63 0.61 5.03 -8.68
N LEU A 64 1.40 4.88 -7.61
CA LEU A 64 2.30 3.74 -7.41
C LEU A 64 1.62 2.54 -6.73
N GLN A 65 0.38 2.69 -6.27
CA GLN A 65 -0.38 1.69 -5.53
C GLN A 65 0.37 1.19 -4.28
N CYS A 66 0.97 2.11 -3.52
CA CYS A 66 1.75 1.82 -2.32
C CYS A 66 1.13 2.45 -1.06
N LEU A 67 1.55 2.01 0.13
CA LEU A 67 1.18 2.68 1.37
C LEU A 67 2.13 3.84 1.67
N PRO A 68 1.70 4.86 2.44
CA PRO A 68 2.58 5.96 2.84
C PRO A 68 3.84 5.52 3.59
N GLY A 69 3.78 4.37 4.29
CA GLY A 69 4.92 3.77 4.97
C GLY A 69 6.01 3.25 4.03
N ASP A 70 5.66 2.91 2.78
CA ASP A 70 6.59 2.35 1.81
C ASP A 70 7.49 3.42 1.17
N LEU A 71 7.02 4.67 1.17
CA LEU A 71 7.72 5.82 0.58
C LEU A 71 9.01 6.17 1.32
N PHE A 72 9.11 5.81 2.60
CA PHE A 72 10.22 6.20 3.44
C PHE A 72 10.95 4.98 4.00
N GLU A 73 12.28 5.06 4.00
CA GLU A 73 13.14 4.11 4.68
C GLU A 73 13.55 4.66 6.03
N THR A 74 13.62 3.81 7.06
CA THR A 74 14.14 4.21 8.36
C THR A 74 15.56 3.68 8.52
N ASN A 75 16.53 4.59 8.50
CA ASN A 75 17.94 4.31 8.76
C ASN A 75 18.25 4.59 10.23
N ILE A 76 18.72 3.56 10.95
CA ILE A 76 19.07 3.66 12.37
C ILE A 76 20.59 3.62 12.49
N THR A 77 21.20 4.64 13.10
CA THR A 77 22.61 4.66 13.47
C THR A 77 22.77 4.69 14.99
N ASP A 78 23.97 4.41 15.50
CA ASP A 78 24.30 4.43 16.94
C ASP A 78 23.38 3.51 17.77
N ALA A 79 23.13 2.30 17.28
CA ALA A 79 22.35 1.26 17.94
C ALA A 79 23.04 -0.10 17.78
N SER A 80 22.87 -1.01 18.75
CA SER A 80 23.36 -2.39 18.63
C SER A 80 22.53 -3.17 17.61
N GLU A 81 23.15 -4.17 16.98
CA GLU A 81 22.49 -5.03 16.01
C GLU A 81 21.30 -5.78 16.63
N GLU A 82 21.50 -6.36 17.81
CA GLU A 82 20.46 -7.06 18.60
C GLU A 82 19.21 -6.18 18.81
N PHE A 83 19.41 -4.88 19.09
CA PHE A 83 18.31 -3.95 19.28
C PHE A 83 17.56 -3.64 17.97
N VAL A 84 18.27 -3.56 16.84
CA VAL A 84 17.65 -3.35 15.54
C VAL A 84 16.86 -4.58 15.09
N GLU A 85 17.36 -5.79 15.37
CA GLU A 85 16.64 -7.04 15.13
C GLU A 85 15.38 -7.14 15.98
N GLU A 86 15.46 -6.79 17.27
CA GLU A 86 14.29 -6.72 18.14
C GLU A 86 13.26 -5.72 17.59
N LEU A 87 13.70 -4.53 17.16
CA LEU A 87 12.81 -3.54 16.54
C LEU A 87 12.12 -4.07 15.29
N ARG A 88 12.85 -4.76 14.40
CA ARG A 88 12.28 -5.39 13.19
C ARG A 88 11.24 -6.44 13.54
N SER A 89 11.52 -7.27 14.55
CA SER A 89 10.59 -8.31 15.02
C SER A 89 9.31 -7.71 15.64
N ARG A 90 9.42 -6.51 16.23
CA ARG A 90 8.33 -5.80 16.90
C ARG A 90 7.47 -4.95 15.96
N LEU A 91 7.99 -4.61 14.78
CA LEU A 91 7.25 -3.86 13.77
C LEU A 91 6.15 -4.74 13.17
N GLN A 92 5.02 -4.81 13.87
CA GLN A 92 3.79 -5.31 13.30
C GLN A 92 3.24 -4.25 12.33
N PRO A 93 2.87 -4.62 11.09
CA PRO A 93 2.43 -3.68 10.06
C PRO A 93 1.30 -2.72 10.49
N PHE A 94 0.50 -3.11 11.49
CA PHE A 94 -0.68 -2.37 11.95
C PHE A 94 -0.68 -2.07 13.45
N ARG A 95 0.48 -2.02 14.13
CA ARG A 95 0.52 -1.77 15.58
C ARG A 95 -0.19 -0.46 15.98
N TYR A 96 -0.03 0.57 15.15
CA TYR A 96 -0.67 1.87 15.34
C TYR A 96 -1.40 2.39 14.09
N GLY A 97 -1.17 1.76 12.92
CA GLY A 97 -1.86 2.10 11.68
C GLY A 97 -3.20 1.39 11.59
N VAL A 98 -4.26 2.13 11.26
CA VAL A 98 -5.59 1.55 11.03
C VAL A 98 -5.96 1.74 9.57
N ILE A 99 -6.12 0.64 8.84
CA ILE A 99 -6.71 0.66 7.49
C ILE A 99 -8.21 0.49 7.66
N ARG A 100 -8.99 1.51 7.29
CA ARG A 100 -10.45 1.44 7.28
C ARG A 100 -10.93 1.25 5.86
N LEU A 101 -11.58 0.11 5.61
CA LEU A 101 -12.36 -0.06 4.40
C LEU A 101 -13.70 0.64 4.58
N GLN A 102 -13.88 1.81 3.98
CA GLN A 102 -15.21 2.40 3.88
C GLN A 102 -16.00 1.63 2.81
N ARG A 103 -16.93 0.78 3.24
CA ARG A 103 -17.95 0.25 2.33
C ARG A 103 -18.93 1.38 2.07
N GLN A 104 -18.99 1.88 0.84
CA GLN A 104 -20.04 2.79 0.42
C GLN A 104 -21.38 2.10 0.69
N GLY A 105 -22.14 2.62 1.66
CA GLY A 105 -23.47 2.11 2.03
C GLY A 105 -23.70 1.70 3.48
N SER A 106 -22.73 1.80 4.40
CA SER A 106 -23.04 1.68 5.85
C SER A 106 -22.84 3.02 6.54
N ASP A 107 -23.96 3.64 6.87
CA ASP A 107 -24.09 4.81 7.70
C ASP A 107 -23.22 4.75 8.97
N ALA A 108 -22.84 5.95 9.40
CA ALA A 108 -22.16 6.25 10.65
C ALA A 108 -22.65 5.42 11.83
N ALA A 109 -21.82 4.50 12.30
CA ALA A 109 -21.84 4.03 13.67
C ALA A 109 -20.39 4.06 14.18
N GLU A 110 -20.08 5.08 14.97
CA GLU A 110 -18.97 5.02 15.91
C GLU A 110 -19.19 3.81 16.82
N GLU A 111 -18.31 2.81 16.73
CA GLU A 111 -18.12 1.89 17.86
C GLU A 111 -16.64 1.91 18.26
N ARG A 112 -16.42 2.43 19.47
CA ARG A 112 -15.16 2.35 20.23
C ARG A 112 -14.82 0.87 20.45
N PRO A 113 -13.53 0.49 20.52
CA PRO A 113 -13.17 -0.90 20.78
C PRO A 113 -13.47 -1.22 22.25
N ALA A 114 -14.38 -2.16 22.47
CA ALA A 114 -14.46 -2.90 23.73
C ALA A 114 -13.46 -4.05 23.69
N ASP A 115 -12.62 -4.11 24.72
CA ASP A 115 -11.67 -5.17 24.99
C ASP A 115 -12.31 -6.57 25.01
N GLY A 116 -11.56 -7.53 24.45
CA GLY A 116 -11.44 -8.89 24.96
C GLY A 116 -12.66 -9.83 24.86
N ALA A 117 -12.71 -10.64 23.81
CA ALA A 117 -13.29 -11.98 23.90
C ALA A 117 -12.69 -12.94 22.87
N VAL A 118 -11.81 -13.80 23.37
CA VAL A 118 -11.37 -15.04 22.73
C VAL A 118 -12.59 -15.91 22.44
N SER A 119 -12.75 -16.40 21.21
CA SER A 119 -13.72 -17.46 20.89
C SER A 119 -13.01 -18.64 20.24
N THR A 120 -12.76 -19.65 21.07
CA THR A 120 -12.42 -21.02 20.67
C THR A 120 -13.69 -21.78 20.27
N GLN A 121 -13.64 -22.35 19.07
CA GLN A 121 -14.19 -23.63 18.58
C GLN A 121 -15.51 -24.18 19.16
N ASN A 122 -16.45 -24.55 18.27
CA ASN A 122 -16.85 -25.96 18.19
C ASN A 122 -17.63 -26.34 16.92
N GLU A 123 -17.50 -27.64 16.63
CA GLU A 123 -17.75 -28.36 15.40
C GLU A 123 -19.22 -28.66 15.08
N GLY A 124 -19.48 -28.89 13.78
CA GLY A 124 -20.11 -30.14 13.36
C GLY A 124 -21.59 -30.13 12.98
N LYS A 125 -21.87 -30.14 11.66
CA LYS A 125 -22.74 -31.16 11.06
C LYS A 125 -22.57 -31.25 9.54
N ARG A 126 -22.07 -32.41 9.10
CA ARG A 126 -22.01 -32.91 7.73
C ARG A 126 -23.35 -33.55 7.34
N THR A 127 -23.80 -33.33 6.10
CA THR A 127 -24.47 -34.34 5.26
C THR A 127 -24.17 -34.04 3.78
N LYS A 128 -23.76 -35.09 3.04
CA LYS A 128 -23.28 -35.12 1.65
C LYS A 128 -24.44 -35.44 0.65
N PRO A 129 -24.20 -35.86 -0.62
CA PRO A 129 -23.91 -35.04 -1.82
C PRO A 129 -24.80 -35.41 -3.04
N SER A 130 -24.88 -34.57 -4.08
CA SER A 130 -25.26 -34.99 -5.45
C SER A 130 -24.90 -33.85 -6.44
N ARG A 131 -24.54 -34.01 -7.72
CA ARG A 131 -24.02 -35.08 -8.56
C ARG A 131 -23.56 -34.37 -9.86
N ALA A 132 -22.38 -34.74 -10.35
CA ALA A 132 -21.93 -34.75 -11.75
C ALA A 132 -21.58 -33.47 -12.54
N LYS A 133 -20.33 -33.53 -13.06
CA LYS A 133 -19.86 -33.21 -14.42
C LYS A 133 -19.68 -31.74 -14.81
N GLN A 134 -18.41 -31.32 -14.94
CA GLN A 134 -17.74 -31.27 -16.25
C GLN A 134 -16.22 -31.03 -16.08
N LEU A 135 -15.43 -31.99 -16.57
CA LEU A 135 -14.06 -31.75 -17.01
C LEU A 135 -14.11 -30.91 -18.28
N LYS A 136 -13.31 -29.84 -18.37
CA LYS A 136 -12.67 -29.39 -19.61
C LYS A 136 -11.56 -28.37 -19.33
N ASN A 137 -10.39 -28.72 -19.86
CA ASN A 137 -9.28 -27.85 -20.27
C ASN A 137 -8.42 -27.23 -19.16
N ILE A 138 -7.38 -27.99 -18.82
CA ILE A 138 -6.09 -27.48 -18.35
C ILE A 138 -5.52 -26.68 -19.54
N ALA A 139 -5.44 -25.36 -19.38
CA ALA A 139 -4.67 -24.48 -20.24
C ALA A 139 -3.76 -23.66 -19.33
N ASP A 140 -2.47 -23.76 -19.60
CA ASP A 140 -1.32 -23.24 -18.86
C ASP A 140 -1.25 -21.70 -18.80
N GLU A 141 -2.19 -21.04 -18.09
CA GLU A 141 -2.23 -19.57 -17.96
C GLU A 141 -2.25 -19.07 -16.50
N ASP A 142 -2.20 -19.97 -15.50
CA ASP A 142 -2.23 -19.60 -14.07
C ASP A 142 -0.83 -19.30 -13.46
N ILE A 143 0.22 -19.16 -14.28
CA ILE A 143 1.60 -18.83 -13.84
C ILE A 143 1.91 -17.34 -14.08
N VAL A 144 0.91 -16.48 -14.19
CA VAL A 144 1.11 -15.04 -14.14
C VAL A 144 0.34 -14.54 -12.93
N GLY A 145 1.05 -13.86 -12.03
CA GLY A 145 0.53 -13.35 -10.77
C GLY A 145 -0.74 -12.49 -10.94
N PRO A 146 -1.36 -12.08 -9.82
CA PRO A 146 -2.62 -11.35 -9.84
C PRO A 146 -2.59 -10.22 -10.86
N LYS A 147 -3.53 -10.20 -11.81
CA LYS A 147 -3.64 -9.13 -12.81
C LYS A 147 -3.96 -7.83 -12.09
N VAL A 148 -2.95 -6.98 -11.90
CA VAL A 148 -3.07 -5.67 -11.25
C VAL A 148 -3.69 -4.69 -12.24
N SER A 149 -4.90 -4.22 -11.96
CA SER A 149 -5.51 -3.12 -12.70
C SER A 149 -5.23 -1.80 -11.96
N HIS A 150 -4.52 -0.87 -12.59
CA HIS A 150 -4.30 0.46 -12.04
C HIS A 150 -5.62 1.24 -11.95
N LEU A 151 -5.96 1.72 -10.76
CA LEU A 151 -7.15 2.54 -10.52
C LEU A 151 -6.90 3.98 -10.96
N HIS A 152 -7.60 4.41 -12.00
CA HIS A 152 -7.55 5.78 -12.51
C HIS A 152 -8.55 6.67 -11.75
N ALA A 153 -8.12 7.86 -11.31
CA ALA A 153 -8.92 8.76 -10.47
C ALA A 153 -10.27 9.17 -11.10
N GLY A 154 -10.37 9.14 -12.43
CA GLY A 154 -11.64 9.36 -13.15
C GLY A 154 -12.73 8.35 -12.83
N LYS A 155 -12.39 7.13 -12.38
CA LYS A 155 -13.36 6.11 -11.95
C LYS A 155 -13.82 6.28 -10.50
N ILE A 156 -13.16 7.12 -9.71
CA ILE A 156 -13.46 7.34 -8.29
C ILE A 156 -14.49 8.48 -8.11
N LYS A 157 -14.66 9.34 -9.12
CA LYS A 157 -15.53 10.53 -9.04
C LYS A 157 -16.97 10.33 -9.53
N ASN A 158 -17.31 9.13 -10.00
CA ASN A 158 -18.67 8.79 -10.43
C ASN A 158 -19.26 7.74 -9.49
N ASP A 159 -19.46 8.11 -8.22
CA ASP A 159 -20.45 7.50 -7.30
C ASP A 159 -20.60 8.40 -6.06
#